data_AF-A0A242K0B9-F1
#
_entry.id   AF-A0A242K0B9-F1
#
_cell.length_a   1.000
_cell.length_b   1.000
_cell.length_c   1.000
_cell.angle_alpha   90.00
_cell.angle_beta   90.00
_cell.angle_gamma   90.00
#
_symmetry.space_group_name_H-M   'P 1'
#
loop_
_entity.id
_entity.type
_entity.pdbx_description
1 polymer ?
#
loop_
_entity_poly.entity_id
_entity_poly.type
_entity_poly.pdbx_seq_one_letter_code
_entity_poly.pdbx_strand_id
1 'polypeptide(L)'
;MLETAIEVLEKCAQLVTASEEWGYESVTMEKEEIEIGTLPKDVHLPRLVMTHLYIYCAPEDGKDYVVYFITDITSQREFVRGLLVEGRLVWSQIEGTIDEINPKLIYNLKNNFQSLGIDEKTELVANERDQLLIEEFLDANWENHEFFQQFVAHFLGRGIGLTPSGDDMLMGMIMMSNSFSMPMEWSSFILTQLERTQTTKVSDAYYKALLSGYISTQFVSLLQIIKDKKMTDWNEAISRIADYGHTSGWDTLFGIFLFLQKLEKSLS
;
A
#
# COMPACT_ATOMS: atom_id res chain seq x y z
N MET A 1 -1.66 0.86 22.37
CA MET A 1 -2.33 0.09 21.31
C MET A 1 -3.70 0.65 20.98
N LEU A 2 -4.57 1.03 21.94
CA LEU A 2 -5.85 1.68 21.62
C LEU A 2 -5.70 2.96 20.78
N GLU A 3 -4.83 3.90 21.20
CA GLU A 3 -4.56 5.12 20.42
C GLU A 3 -4.10 4.77 19.00
N THR A 4 -3.21 3.79 18.88
CA THR A 4 -2.76 3.26 17.59
C THR A 4 -3.90 2.63 16.78
N ALA A 5 -4.86 1.95 17.42
CA ALA A 5 -6.03 1.40 16.75
C ALA A 5 -6.95 2.49 16.20
N ILE A 6 -7.17 3.56 16.98
CA ILE A 6 -7.91 4.75 16.55
C ILE A 6 -7.21 5.37 15.34
N GLU A 7 -5.89 5.57 15.39
CA GLU A 7 -5.11 6.08 14.27
C GLU A 7 -5.21 5.20 13.02
N VAL A 8 -5.15 3.87 13.17
CA VAL A 8 -5.29 2.93 12.06
C VAL A 8 -6.67 3.08 11.42
N LEU A 9 -7.73 3.12 12.23
CA LEU A 9 -9.09 3.23 11.72
C LEU A 9 -9.34 4.57 11.04
N GLU A 10 -8.88 5.67 11.64
CA GLU A 10 -8.98 7.00 11.05
C GLU A 10 -8.26 7.06 9.69
N LYS A 11 -7.02 6.55 9.63
CA LYS A 11 -6.20 6.57 8.41
C LYS A 11 -6.73 5.62 7.34
N CYS A 12 -7.16 4.41 7.70
CA CYS A 12 -7.51 3.38 6.72
C CYS A 12 -8.99 3.38 6.32
N ALA A 13 -9.88 3.87 7.19
CA ALA A 13 -11.33 3.83 7.00
C ALA A 13 -12.03 5.21 7.09
N GLN A 14 -11.30 6.30 7.39
CA GLN A 14 -11.86 7.66 7.57
C GLN A 14 -12.90 7.77 8.69
N LEU A 15 -12.84 6.88 9.68
CA LEU A 15 -13.72 6.90 10.83
C LEU A 15 -12.96 7.51 12.01
N VAL A 16 -13.37 8.72 12.39
CA VAL A 16 -12.87 9.41 13.58
C VAL A 16 -13.70 8.95 14.76
N THR A 17 -13.04 8.39 15.78
CA THR A 17 -13.70 7.76 16.93
C THR A 17 -13.07 8.21 18.23
N ALA A 18 -13.86 8.20 19.30
CA ALA A 18 -13.43 8.40 20.67
C ALA A 18 -13.09 7.06 21.34
N SER A 19 -12.25 7.09 22.37
CA SER A 19 -11.73 5.87 23.00
C SER A 19 -12.80 5.03 23.69
N GLU A 20 -13.88 5.67 24.16
CA GLU A 20 -15.05 5.05 24.77
C GLU A 20 -15.93 4.25 23.81
N GLU A 21 -15.76 4.41 22.50
CA GLU A 21 -16.55 3.73 21.48
C GLU A 21 -16.02 2.32 21.14
N TRP A 22 -14.86 1.95 21.68
CA TRP A 22 -14.16 0.72 21.32
C TRP A 22 -14.35 -0.41 22.33
N GLY A 23 -14.65 -1.59 21.82
CA GLY A 23 -14.44 -2.86 22.51
C GLY A 23 -12.96 -3.26 22.49
N TYR A 24 -12.52 -4.01 23.51
CA TYR A 24 -11.17 -4.55 23.58
C TYR A 24 -11.18 -5.98 24.12
N GLU A 25 -10.52 -6.88 23.41
CA GLU A 25 -10.26 -8.24 23.84
C GLU A 25 -8.78 -8.59 23.63
N SER A 26 -8.24 -9.44 24.50
CA SER A 26 -6.90 -10.00 24.30
C SER A 26 -6.81 -11.43 24.76
N VAL A 27 -6.11 -12.25 23.98
CA VAL A 27 -5.97 -13.67 24.25
C VAL A 27 -4.58 -14.14 23.84
N THR A 28 -4.02 -15.05 24.64
CA THR A 28 -2.81 -15.79 24.27
C THR A 28 -3.24 -17.07 23.55
N MET A 29 -2.69 -17.32 22.37
CA MET A 29 -3.05 -18.49 21.55
C MET A 29 -1.85 -19.04 20.80
N GLU A 30 -1.94 -20.29 20.35
CA GLU A 30 -0.98 -20.85 19.41
C GLU A 30 -1.20 -20.26 18.01
N LYS A 31 -0.13 -20.08 17.22
CA LYS A 31 -0.24 -19.46 15.90
C LYS A 31 -1.17 -20.22 14.94
N GLU A 32 -1.33 -21.53 15.14
CA GLU A 32 -2.21 -22.41 14.36
C GLU A 32 -3.70 -22.15 14.66
N GLU A 33 -4.04 -21.48 15.76
CA GLU A 33 -5.41 -21.13 16.14
C GLU A 33 -5.88 -19.81 15.49
N ILE A 34 -4.95 -19.07 14.85
CA ILE A 34 -5.29 -17.83 14.14
C ILE A 34 -5.91 -18.17 12.78
N GLU A 35 -7.06 -17.58 12.48
CA GLU A 35 -7.77 -17.81 11.24
C GLU A 35 -6.93 -17.44 9.99
N ILE A 36 -6.90 -18.34 9.01
CA ILE A 36 -6.07 -18.24 7.78
C ILE A 36 -6.36 -17.00 6.92
N GLY A 37 -7.47 -16.29 7.18
CA GLY A 37 -7.86 -15.06 6.48
C GLY A 37 -7.60 -13.75 7.24
N THR A 38 -7.20 -13.81 8.51
CA THR A 38 -6.97 -12.62 9.34
C THR A 38 -5.51 -12.19 9.36
N LEU A 39 -4.62 -12.98 8.75
CA LEU A 39 -3.20 -12.69 8.64
C LEU A 39 -2.82 -12.37 7.19
N PRO A 40 -1.80 -11.52 6.99
CA PRO A 40 -1.09 -11.47 5.72
C PRO A 40 -0.55 -12.85 5.33
N LYS A 41 -0.39 -13.10 4.03
CA LYS A 41 0.28 -14.32 3.57
C LYS A 41 1.74 -14.33 4.07
N ASP A 42 2.20 -15.52 4.50
CA ASP A 42 3.59 -15.79 4.92
C ASP A 42 4.09 -15.05 6.20
N VAL A 43 3.21 -14.62 7.11
CA VAL A 43 3.67 -14.11 8.43
C VAL A 43 4.34 -15.22 9.24
N HIS A 44 5.58 -14.98 9.67
CA HIS A 44 6.30 -15.85 10.59
C HIS A 44 6.03 -15.45 12.04
N LEU A 45 5.11 -16.16 12.68
CA LEU A 45 4.84 -16.02 14.10
C LEU A 45 5.58 -17.09 14.93
N PRO A 46 6.03 -16.76 16.15
CA PRO A 46 6.43 -17.79 17.11
C PRO A 46 5.25 -18.70 17.44
N ARG A 47 5.52 -19.87 18.03
CA ARG A 47 4.46 -20.84 18.37
C ARG A 47 3.35 -20.22 19.22
N LEU A 48 3.70 -19.39 20.19
CA LEU A 48 2.77 -18.75 21.11
C LEU A 48 2.85 -17.24 20.94
N VAL A 49 1.70 -16.61 20.78
CA VAL A 49 1.57 -15.15 20.60
C VAL A 49 0.43 -14.63 21.47
N MET A 50 0.41 -13.32 21.67
CA MET A 50 -0.76 -12.63 22.22
C MET A 50 -1.43 -11.81 21.13
N THR A 51 -2.74 -11.97 20.98
CA THR A 51 -3.56 -11.15 20.08
C THR A 51 -4.28 -10.10 20.90
N HIS A 52 -4.30 -8.87 20.41
CA HIS A 52 -5.08 -7.77 20.93
C HIS A 52 -6.08 -7.36 19.86
N LEU A 53 -7.37 -7.41 20.14
CA LEU A 53 -8.45 -7.06 19.23
C LEU A 53 -9.15 -5.80 19.75
N TYR A 54 -9.12 -4.75 18.95
CA TYR A 54 -9.88 -3.53 19.17
C TYR A 54 -11.05 -3.51 18.20
N ILE A 55 -12.27 -3.48 18.72
CA ILE A 55 -13.50 -3.66 17.93
C ILE A 55 -14.28 -2.34 17.94
N TYR A 56 -14.60 -1.82 16.76
CA TYR A 56 -15.46 -0.67 16.56
C TYR A 56 -16.62 -1.04 15.64
N CYS A 57 -17.83 -0.91 16.14
CA CYS A 57 -19.05 -1.11 15.35
C CYS A 57 -19.49 0.26 14.81
N ALA A 58 -19.27 0.50 13.52
CA ALA A 58 -19.54 1.80 12.91
C ALA A 58 -21.06 2.03 12.75
N PRO A 59 -21.66 3.05 13.40
CA PRO A 59 -23.08 3.31 13.28
C PRO A 59 -23.49 3.78 11.88
N GLU A 60 -22.57 4.39 11.12
CA GLU A 60 -22.86 5.02 9.83
C GLU A 60 -23.14 4.01 8.73
N ASP A 61 -22.37 2.92 8.68
CA ASP A 61 -22.48 1.89 7.65
C ASP A 61 -22.84 0.50 8.20
N GLY A 62 -22.94 0.37 9.52
CA GLY A 62 -23.37 -0.85 10.21
C GLY A 62 -22.36 -1.97 10.18
N LYS A 63 -21.09 -1.70 9.86
CA LYS A 63 -20.04 -2.71 9.77
C LYS A 63 -19.21 -2.82 11.05
N ASP A 64 -18.65 -4.00 11.25
CA ASP A 64 -17.66 -4.27 12.29
C ASP A 64 -16.24 -4.04 11.75
N TYR A 65 -15.52 -3.14 12.42
CA TYR A 65 -14.11 -2.86 12.18
C TYR A 65 -13.29 -3.44 13.34
N VAL A 66 -12.29 -4.27 13.02
CA VAL A 66 -11.40 -4.85 14.04
C VAL A 66 -9.96 -4.51 13.71
N VAL A 67 -9.35 -3.66 14.52
CA VAL A 67 -7.89 -3.46 14.47
C VAL A 67 -7.25 -4.48 15.40
N TYR A 68 -6.41 -5.35 14.86
CA TYR A 68 -5.72 -6.36 15.65
C TYR A 68 -4.21 -6.11 15.69
N PHE A 69 -3.61 -6.52 16.80
CA PHE A 69 -2.17 -6.58 17.00
C PHE A 69 -1.79 -7.99 17.43
N ILE A 70 -0.71 -8.52 16.89
CA ILE A 70 -0.13 -9.78 17.33
C ILE A 70 1.26 -9.49 17.87
N THR A 71 1.48 -9.88 19.12
CA THR A 71 2.64 -9.50 19.89
C THR A 71 3.31 -10.69 20.55
N ASP A 72 4.56 -10.48 20.94
CA ASP A 72 5.27 -11.36 21.86
C ASP A 72 4.61 -11.29 23.25
N ILE A 73 4.34 -12.47 23.80
CA ILE A 73 3.63 -12.64 25.08
C ILE A 73 4.31 -11.93 26.27
N THR A 74 5.64 -11.72 26.20
CA THR A 74 6.41 -11.17 27.33
C THR A 74 6.81 -9.73 27.07
N SER A 75 7.47 -9.48 25.95
CA SER A 75 8.05 -8.19 25.61
C SER A 75 7.03 -7.19 25.05
N GLN A 76 5.82 -7.63 24.70
CA GLN A 76 4.83 -6.83 23.96
C GLN A 76 5.34 -6.33 22.61
N ARG A 77 6.46 -6.88 22.12
CA ARG A 77 6.98 -6.55 20.78
C ARG A 77 5.93 -6.98 19.76
N GLU A 78 5.56 -6.07 18.89
CA GLU A 78 4.65 -6.35 17.78
C GLU A 78 5.34 -7.18 16.70
N PHE A 79 4.62 -8.16 16.17
CA PHE A 79 5.00 -8.93 14.98
C PHE A 79 4.21 -8.48 13.76
N VAL A 80 2.92 -8.21 13.93
CA VAL A 80 2.04 -7.75 12.86
C VAL A 80 0.85 -7.01 13.47
N ARG A 81 0.33 -6.07 12.70
CA ARG A 81 -0.98 -5.46 12.92
C ARG A 81 -1.77 -5.41 11.63
N GLY A 82 -3.09 -5.37 11.75
CA GLY A 82 -3.95 -5.19 10.60
C GLY A 82 -5.35 -4.70 10.96
N LEU A 83 -6.12 -4.41 9.92
CA LEU A 83 -7.52 -3.99 10.00
C LEU A 83 -8.37 -5.04 9.29
N LEU A 84 -9.34 -5.59 10.02
CA LEU A 84 -10.42 -6.40 9.48
C LEU A 84 -11.68 -5.54 9.32
N VAL A 85 -12.41 -5.76 8.24
CA VAL A 85 -13.78 -5.23 8.05
C VAL A 85 -14.67 -6.43 7.78
N GLU A 86 -15.71 -6.63 8.59
CA GLU A 86 -16.61 -7.80 8.51
C GLU A 86 -15.82 -9.12 8.52
N GLY A 87 -14.80 -9.21 9.40
CA GLY A 87 -13.92 -10.37 9.54
C GLY A 87 -12.92 -10.58 8.39
N ARG A 88 -12.85 -9.67 7.40
CA ARG A 88 -11.91 -9.79 6.26
C ARG A 88 -10.76 -8.82 6.41
N LEU A 89 -9.53 -9.32 6.28
CA LEU A 89 -8.34 -8.48 6.29
C LEU A 89 -8.32 -7.55 5.07
N VAL A 90 -8.36 -6.25 5.34
CA VAL A 90 -8.33 -5.19 4.31
C VAL A 90 -7.04 -4.40 4.31
N TRP A 91 -6.36 -4.29 5.45
CA TRP A 91 -5.07 -3.60 5.57
C TRP A 91 -4.14 -4.31 6.56
N SER A 92 -2.83 -4.24 6.30
CA SER A 92 -1.81 -4.69 7.24
C SER A 92 -0.52 -3.90 7.09
N GLN A 93 0.25 -3.78 8.18
CA GLN A 93 1.62 -3.29 8.11
C GLN A 93 2.55 -4.43 7.65
N ILE A 94 3.35 -4.20 6.61
CA ILE A 94 4.39 -5.16 6.21
C ILE A 94 5.64 -4.93 7.04
N GLU A 95 6.07 -5.95 7.77
CA GLU A 95 7.44 -6.01 8.29
C GLU A 95 8.37 -6.66 7.25
N GLY A 96 9.32 -5.87 6.74
CA GLY A 96 10.43 -6.36 5.93
C GLY A 96 10.47 -5.78 4.52
N THR A 97 11.65 -5.34 4.14
CA THR A 97 11.96 -4.78 2.82
C THR A 97 12.18 -5.91 1.82
N ILE A 98 11.95 -5.65 0.53
CA ILE A 98 12.53 -6.48 -0.51
C ILE A 98 14.06 -6.32 -0.35
N ASP A 99 14.79 -7.42 -0.20
CA ASP A 99 16.26 -7.42 -0.05
C ASP A 99 16.95 -6.59 -1.16
N GLU A 100 18.22 -6.21 -0.92
CA GLU A 100 19.07 -5.35 -1.79
C GLU A 100 18.66 -5.32 -3.28
N ILE A 101 18.55 -4.10 -3.82
CA ILE A 101 18.22 -3.83 -5.22
C ILE A 101 19.06 -4.70 -6.16
N ASN A 102 18.42 -5.68 -6.79
CA ASN A 102 19.06 -6.64 -7.69
C ASN A 102 18.66 -6.34 -9.15
N PRO A 103 19.58 -5.90 -10.02
CA PRO A 103 19.26 -5.53 -11.41
C PRO A 103 18.51 -6.61 -12.19
N LYS A 104 18.82 -7.90 -11.95
CA LYS A 104 18.14 -9.01 -12.62
C LYS A 104 16.69 -9.18 -12.14
N LEU A 105 16.44 -8.95 -10.84
CA LEU A 105 15.09 -8.96 -10.29
C LEU A 105 14.27 -7.81 -10.90
N ILE A 106 14.83 -6.59 -10.92
CA ILE A 106 14.17 -5.41 -11.48
C ILE A 106 13.82 -5.62 -12.96
N TYR A 107 14.79 -6.09 -13.76
CA TYR A 107 14.59 -6.42 -15.18
C TYR A 107 13.43 -7.42 -15.38
N ASN A 108 13.41 -8.52 -14.60
CA ASN A 108 12.38 -9.53 -14.70
C ASN A 108 11.00 -9.02 -14.28
N LEU A 109 10.91 -8.27 -13.17
CA LEU A 109 9.65 -7.69 -12.70
C LEU A 109 9.07 -6.73 -13.73
N LYS A 110 9.90 -5.81 -14.25
CA LYS A 110 9.49 -4.86 -15.27
C LYS A 110 8.97 -5.57 -16.52
N ASN A 111 9.65 -6.62 -16.99
CA ASN A 111 9.18 -7.38 -18.15
C ASN A 111 7.89 -8.16 -17.87
N ASN A 112 7.70 -8.69 -16.66
CA ASN A 112 6.44 -9.33 -16.27
C ASN A 112 5.29 -8.32 -16.33
N PHE A 113 5.47 -7.12 -15.77
CA PHE A 113 4.48 -6.04 -15.86
C PHE A 113 4.22 -5.60 -17.30
N GLN A 114 5.27 -5.42 -18.10
CA GLN A 114 5.14 -5.06 -19.51
C GLN A 114 4.34 -6.10 -20.30
N SER A 115 4.51 -7.39 -19.99
CA SER A 115 3.76 -8.48 -20.65
C SER A 115 2.25 -8.45 -20.38
N LEU A 116 1.80 -7.73 -19.33
CA LEU A 116 0.38 -7.57 -19.01
C LEU A 116 -0.32 -6.54 -19.92
N GLY A 117 0.43 -5.80 -20.75
CA GLY A 117 -0.08 -4.69 -21.54
C GLY A 117 -0.55 -3.53 -20.66
N ILE A 118 0.19 -3.24 -19.58
CA ILE A 118 -0.26 -2.35 -18.51
C ILE A 118 -0.53 -0.92 -18.99
N ASP A 119 0.24 -0.45 -19.98
CA ASP A 119 0.09 0.88 -20.60
C ASP A 119 -1.29 1.06 -21.27
N GLU A 120 -1.90 -0.03 -21.74
CA GLU A 120 -3.22 -0.02 -22.40
C GLU A 120 -4.38 -0.10 -21.41
N LYS A 121 -4.08 -0.34 -20.13
CA LYS A 121 -5.08 -0.60 -19.07
C LYS A 121 -5.24 0.52 -18.06
N THR A 122 -4.31 1.47 -18.04
CA THR A 122 -4.38 2.66 -17.18
C THR A 122 -5.30 3.71 -17.79
N GLU A 123 -6.04 4.45 -16.96
CA GLU A 123 -6.84 5.61 -17.38
C GLU A 123 -6.06 6.92 -17.30
N LEU A 124 -4.81 6.88 -16.83
CA LEU A 124 -4.02 8.07 -16.51
C LEU A 124 -3.49 8.81 -17.73
N VAL A 125 -3.05 8.08 -18.76
CA VAL A 125 -2.37 8.64 -19.94
C VAL A 125 -3.41 9.24 -20.90
N ALA A 126 -3.97 10.39 -20.51
CA ALA A 126 -5.11 11.00 -21.19
C ALA A 126 -4.70 12.08 -22.21
N ASN A 127 -3.49 12.63 -22.12
CA ASN A 127 -3.02 13.69 -23.01
C ASN A 127 -1.47 13.71 -23.18
N GLU A 128 -1.00 14.52 -24.14
CA GLU A 128 0.43 14.69 -24.48
C GLU A 128 1.28 15.17 -23.30
N ARG A 129 0.73 16.03 -22.43
CA ARG A 129 1.47 16.51 -21.25
C ARG A 129 1.72 15.40 -20.24
N ASP A 130 0.75 14.50 -20.03
CA ASP A 130 0.93 13.35 -19.14
C ASP A 130 2.03 12.42 -19.67
N GLN A 131 2.03 12.17 -20.99
CA GLN A 131 3.07 11.38 -21.65
C GLN A 131 4.47 11.99 -21.48
N LEU A 132 4.62 13.30 -21.75
CA LEU A 132 5.90 14.00 -21.61
C LEU A 132 6.41 13.97 -20.16
N LEU A 133 5.54 14.15 -19.16
CA LEU A 133 5.95 14.08 -17.76
C LEU A 133 6.36 12.68 -17.32
N ILE A 134 5.70 11.64 -17.83
CA ILE A 134 6.09 10.25 -17.58
C ILE A 134 7.44 9.93 -18.23
N GLU A 135 7.65 10.34 -19.49
CA GLU A 135 8.94 10.19 -20.18
C GLU A 135 10.06 10.91 -19.43
N GLU A 136 9.85 12.17 -19.05
CA GLU A 136 10.81 12.95 -18.27
C GLU A 136 11.05 12.31 -16.89
N PHE A 137 10.02 11.76 -16.25
CA PHE A 137 10.18 11.02 -15.00
C PHE A 137 11.13 9.84 -15.14
N LEU A 138 11.04 9.08 -16.24
CA LEU A 138 11.91 7.94 -16.47
C LEU A 138 13.38 8.34 -16.65
N ASP A 139 13.64 9.54 -17.17
CA ASP A 139 15.00 10.04 -17.48
C ASP A 139 15.58 10.97 -16.41
N ALA A 140 14.75 11.57 -15.54
CA ALA A 140 15.19 12.51 -14.53
C ALA A 140 16.15 11.86 -13.50
N ASN A 141 17.15 12.61 -13.03
CA ASN A 141 17.96 12.18 -11.88
C ASN A 141 17.08 12.13 -10.62
N TRP A 142 17.25 11.11 -9.76
CA TRP A 142 16.58 10.99 -8.46
C TRP A 142 16.78 12.23 -7.55
N GLU A 143 17.87 12.99 -7.74
CA GLU A 143 18.16 14.24 -7.02
C GLU A 143 17.42 15.48 -7.59
N ASN A 144 16.64 15.34 -8.67
CA ASN A 144 15.89 16.46 -9.24
C ASN A 144 14.59 16.74 -8.46
N HIS A 145 14.74 17.24 -7.24
CA HIS A 145 13.62 17.53 -6.32
C HIS A 145 12.57 18.48 -6.94
N GLU A 146 13.01 19.47 -7.73
CA GLU A 146 12.10 20.42 -8.38
C GLU A 146 11.18 19.70 -9.38
N PHE A 147 11.75 18.83 -10.24
CA PHE A 147 10.95 18.04 -11.17
C PHE A 147 9.97 17.13 -10.44
N PHE A 148 10.41 16.38 -9.42
CA PHE A 148 9.50 15.47 -8.70
C PHE A 148 8.37 16.21 -7.97
N GLN A 149 8.63 17.40 -7.43
CA GLN A 149 7.57 18.25 -6.88
C GLN A 149 6.55 18.65 -7.94
N GLN A 150 7.00 19.01 -9.15
CA GLN A 150 6.11 19.34 -10.27
C GLN A 150 5.33 18.11 -10.76
N PHE A 151 5.99 16.95 -10.83
CA PHE A 151 5.38 15.69 -11.20
C PHE A 151 4.26 15.29 -10.22
N VAL A 152 4.55 15.31 -8.91
CA VAL A 152 3.54 15.06 -7.86
C VAL A 152 2.41 16.07 -7.96
N ALA A 153 2.72 17.37 -8.04
CA ALA A 153 1.70 18.42 -8.12
C ALA A 153 0.83 18.32 -9.38
N HIS A 154 1.37 17.74 -10.47
CA HIS A 154 0.60 17.49 -11.68
C HIS A 154 -0.36 16.32 -11.50
N PHE A 155 0.06 15.19 -10.95
CA PHE A 155 -0.78 13.98 -10.90
C PHE A 155 -1.67 13.86 -9.65
N LEU A 156 -1.31 14.47 -8.53
CA LEU A 156 -2.08 14.38 -7.29
C LEU A 156 -3.51 14.91 -7.48
N GLY A 157 -4.50 14.12 -7.07
CA GLY A 157 -5.93 14.42 -7.18
C GLY A 157 -6.50 14.38 -8.61
N ARG A 158 -5.74 13.94 -9.63
CA ARG A 158 -6.22 13.89 -11.02
C ARG A 158 -6.81 12.53 -11.40
N GLY A 159 -7.96 12.58 -12.07
CA GLY A 159 -8.73 11.39 -12.45
C GLY A 159 -10.17 11.50 -11.94
N ILE A 160 -11.04 10.60 -12.40
CA ILE A 160 -12.46 10.57 -12.00
C ILE A 160 -12.64 9.52 -10.91
N GLY A 161 -13.46 9.82 -9.90
CA GLY A 161 -13.90 8.85 -8.90
C GLY A 161 -13.39 9.15 -7.50
N LEU A 162 -13.54 8.15 -6.62
CA LEU A 162 -13.12 8.25 -5.22
C LEU A 162 -11.60 8.09 -5.06
N THR A 163 -10.96 7.36 -5.96
CA THR A 163 -9.49 7.25 -6.06
C THR A 163 -9.09 7.69 -7.45
N PRO A 164 -8.79 9.00 -7.66
CA PRO A 164 -8.32 9.48 -8.94
C PRO A 164 -7.08 8.71 -9.43
N SER A 165 -7.03 8.36 -10.72
CA SER A 165 -5.95 7.57 -11.32
C SER A 165 -4.53 8.07 -11.03
N GLY A 166 -4.36 9.39 -10.93
CA GLY A 166 -3.08 10.00 -10.60
C GLY A 166 -2.66 9.74 -9.16
N ASP A 167 -3.62 9.66 -8.23
CA ASP A 167 -3.35 9.25 -6.86
C ASP A 167 -2.92 7.79 -6.79
N ASP A 168 -3.65 6.90 -7.46
CA ASP A 168 -3.38 5.47 -7.51
C ASP A 168 -1.98 5.17 -8.08
N MET A 169 -1.60 5.83 -9.19
CA MET A 169 -0.24 5.73 -9.74
C MET A 169 0.81 6.16 -8.71
N LEU A 170 0.65 7.33 -8.09
CA LEU A 170 1.60 7.85 -7.11
C LEU A 170 1.72 6.93 -5.88
N MET A 171 0.61 6.33 -5.41
CA MET A 171 0.62 5.34 -4.33
C MET A 171 1.42 4.08 -4.71
N GLY A 172 1.25 3.58 -5.93
CA GLY A 172 2.04 2.45 -6.44
C GLY A 172 3.55 2.74 -6.45
N MET A 173 3.95 3.96 -6.84
CA MET A 173 5.35 4.38 -6.80
C MET A 173 5.91 4.45 -5.37
N ILE A 174 5.18 5.09 -4.44
CA ILE A 174 5.58 5.21 -3.03
C ILE A 174 5.72 3.82 -2.39
N MET A 175 4.79 2.92 -2.69
CA MET A 175 4.82 1.55 -2.19
C MET A 175 6.10 0.81 -2.58
N MET A 176 6.54 0.93 -3.84
CA MET A 176 7.79 0.31 -4.28
C MET A 176 9.01 1.01 -3.69
N SER A 177 9.01 2.34 -3.60
CA SER A 177 10.09 3.09 -2.96
C SER A 177 10.31 2.64 -1.52
N ASN A 178 9.23 2.51 -0.75
CA ASN A 178 9.27 1.99 0.62
C ASN A 178 9.76 0.54 0.66
N SER A 179 9.29 -0.30 -0.27
CA SER A 179 9.64 -1.73 -0.31
C SER A 179 11.13 -1.97 -0.62
N PHE A 180 11.76 -1.12 -1.44
CA PHE A 180 13.19 -1.19 -1.78
C PHE A 180 14.09 -0.34 -0.88
N SER A 181 13.57 0.26 0.20
CA SER A 181 14.31 1.17 1.09
C SER A 181 14.98 2.33 0.36
N MET A 182 14.42 2.78 -0.77
CA MET A 182 15.02 3.87 -1.52
C MET A 182 14.75 5.19 -0.79
N PRO A 183 15.80 5.97 -0.45
CA PRO A 183 15.61 7.29 0.12
C PRO A 183 15.04 8.18 -0.97
N MET A 184 13.76 8.50 -0.84
CA MET A 184 13.08 9.31 -1.82
C MET A 184 12.07 10.20 -1.11
N GLU A 185 12.21 11.50 -1.29
CA GLU A 185 11.42 12.53 -0.64
C GLU A 185 9.97 12.60 -1.15
N TRP A 186 9.45 11.56 -1.80
CA TRP A 186 8.04 11.49 -2.23
C TRP A 186 7.10 11.75 -1.06
N SER A 187 7.40 11.18 0.11
CA SER A 187 6.57 11.35 1.30
C SER A 187 6.44 12.82 1.71
N SER A 188 7.54 13.58 1.72
CA SER A 188 7.51 15.00 2.08
C SER A 188 6.85 15.85 0.99
N PHE A 189 7.07 15.53 -0.28
CA PHE A 189 6.41 16.23 -1.39
C PHE A 189 4.90 15.99 -1.39
N ILE A 190 4.47 14.74 -1.21
CA ILE A 190 3.05 14.37 -1.14
C ILE A 190 2.38 15.06 0.04
N LEU A 191 2.97 15.01 1.24
CA LEU A 191 2.43 15.73 2.41
C LEU A 191 2.29 17.24 2.13
N THR A 192 3.34 17.86 1.58
CA THR A 192 3.33 19.28 1.23
C THR A 192 2.26 19.59 0.18
N GLN A 193 2.02 18.69 -0.78
CA GLN A 193 1.02 18.90 -1.82
C GLN A 193 -0.40 18.60 -1.34
N LEU A 194 -0.61 17.61 -0.46
CA LEU A 194 -1.91 17.34 0.18
C LEU A 194 -2.40 18.54 1.00
N GLU A 195 -1.49 19.33 1.58
CA GLU A 195 -1.84 20.59 2.24
C GLU A 195 -2.25 21.71 1.26
N ARG A 196 -1.84 21.63 -0.01
CA ARG A 196 -1.95 22.72 -1.01
C ARG A 196 -2.95 22.43 -2.13
N THR A 197 -3.24 21.16 -2.39
CA THR A 197 -4.06 20.67 -3.50
C THR A 197 -5.14 19.74 -2.95
N GLN A 198 -6.31 19.73 -3.59
CA GLN A 198 -7.41 18.87 -3.18
C GLN A 198 -7.36 17.56 -3.97
N THR A 199 -7.16 16.45 -3.26
CA THR A 199 -7.63 15.12 -3.70
C THR A 199 -8.92 14.77 -2.95
N THR A 200 -9.48 13.58 -3.15
CA THR A 200 -10.63 13.09 -2.41
C THR A 200 -10.23 12.73 -0.97
N LYS A 201 -11.22 12.66 -0.08
CA LYS A 201 -11.00 12.15 1.29
C LYS A 201 -10.52 10.69 1.30
N VAL A 202 -10.89 9.92 0.28
CA VAL A 202 -10.47 8.50 0.12
C VAL A 202 -9.00 8.39 -0.22
N SER A 203 -8.52 9.12 -1.22
CA SER A 203 -7.10 9.14 -1.55
C SER A 203 -6.25 9.73 -0.43
N ASP A 204 -6.70 10.80 0.23
CA ASP A 204 -6.00 11.39 1.38
C ASP A 204 -5.81 10.37 2.52
N ALA A 205 -6.85 9.60 2.83
CA ALA A 205 -6.79 8.53 3.81
C ALA A 205 -5.78 7.44 3.40
N TYR A 206 -5.84 6.97 2.14
CA TYR A 206 -4.91 5.98 1.62
C TYR A 206 -3.46 6.47 1.63
N TYR A 207 -3.19 7.74 1.30
CA TYR A 207 -1.86 8.31 1.46
C TYR A 207 -1.40 8.30 2.91
N LYS A 208 -2.23 8.75 3.86
CA LYS A 208 -1.90 8.75 5.29
C LYS A 208 -1.62 7.34 5.80
N ALA A 209 -2.40 6.34 5.35
CA ALA A 209 -2.19 4.93 5.64
C ALA A 209 -0.84 4.45 5.07
N LEU A 210 -0.59 4.66 3.78
CA LEU A 210 0.64 4.27 3.10
C LEU A 210 1.90 4.91 3.72
N LEU A 211 1.83 6.21 4.03
CA LEU A 211 2.91 6.95 4.71
C LEU A 211 3.14 6.49 6.15
N SER A 212 2.13 5.90 6.78
CA SER A 212 2.26 5.25 8.09
C SER A 212 2.64 3.77 8.00
N GLY A 213 2.94 3.26 6.79
CA GLY A 213 3.40 1.89 6.54
C GLY A 213 2.29 0.86 6.31
N TYR A 214 1.04 1.29 6.15
CA TYR A 214 -0.10 0.40 5.91
C TYR A 214 -0.41 0.30 4.42
N ILE A 215 -0.61 -0.93 3.94
CA ILE A 215 -1.05 -1.17 2.56
C ILE A 215 -2.15 -2.24 2.51
N SER A 216 -2.92 -2.22 1.43
CA SER A 216 -4.01 -3.20 1.26
C SER A 216 -3.45 -4.61 1.07
N THR A 217 -4.20 -5.61 1.52
CA THR A 217 -3.77 -7.02 1.53
C THR A 217 -3.40 -7.58 0.16
N GLN A 218 -4.00 -7.06 -0.90
CA GLN A 218 -3.72 -7.49 -2.27
C GLN A 218 -2.31 -7.07 -2.68
N PHE A 219 -1.92 -5.84 -2.34
CA PHE A 219 -0.56 -5.37 -2.56
C PHE A 219 0.45 -6.02 -1.63
N VAL A 220 0.05 -6.34 -0.39
CA VAL A 220 0.90 -7.13 0.52
C VAL A 220 1.23 -8.49 -0.09
N SER A 221 0.22 -9.17 -0.62
CA SER A 221 0.40 -10.46 -1.28
C SER A 221 1.32 -10.36 -2.50
N LEU A 222 1.18 -9.29 -3.30
CA LEU A 222 2.05 -9.04 -4.45
C LEU A 222 3.52 -8.81 -4.02
N LEU A 223 3.76 -7.94 -3.06
CA LEU A 223 5.12 -7.66 -2.56
C LEU A 223 5.77 -8.90 -1.95
N GLN A 224 4.99 -9.75 -1.28
CA GLN A 224 5.48 -11.01 -0.74
C GLN A 224 5.87 -12.01 -1.84
N ILE A 225 5.08 -12.13 -2.92
CA ILE A 225 5.42 -12.93 -4.10
C ILE A 225 6.76 -12.48 -4.69
N ILE A 226 6.98 -11.16 -4.76
CA ILE A 226 8.22 -10.58 -5.25
C ILE A 226 9.39 -10.94 -4.33
N LYS A 227 9.23 -10.72 -3.01
CA LYS A 227 10.24 -10.98 -1.99
C LYS A 227 10.67 -12.45 -1.95
N ASP A 228 9.69 -13.37 -1.96
CA ASP A 228 9.93 -14.81 -1.91
C ASP A 228 10.29 -15.43 -3.26
N LYS A 229 10.24 -14.65 -4.34
CA LYS A 229 10.46 -15.09 -5.73
C LYS A 229 9.48 -16.20 -6.17
N LYS A 230 8.27 -16.25 -5.58
CA LYS A 230 7.20 -17.22 -5.87
C LYS A 230 6.35 -16.80 -7.08
N MET A 231 6.99 -16.59 -8.23
CA MET A 231 6.33 -16.04 -9.43
C MET A 231 5.21 -16.93 -10.03
N THR A 232 5.04 -18.17 -9.53
CA THR A 232 3.91 -19.03 -9.91
C THR A 232 2.55 -18.42 -9.57
N ASP A 233 2.49 -17.59 -8.53
CA ASP A 233 1.25 -17.01 -8.00
C ASP A 233 0.98 -15.60 -8.59
N TRP A 234 1.85 -15.14 -9.50
CA TRP A 234 1.83 -13.79 -10.08
C TRP A 234 0.50 -13.44 -10.74
N ASN A 235 0.04 -14.28 -11.68
CA ASN A 235 -1.18 -13.99 -12.45
C ASN A 235 -2.42 -13.89 -11.57
N GLU A 236 -2.49 -14.74 -10.53
CA GLU A 236 -3.60 -14.69 -9.57
C GLU A 236 -3.56 -13.41 -8.72
N ALA A 237 -2.37 -13.00 -8.26
CA ALA A 237 -2.20 -11.75 -7.53
C ALA A 237 -2.57 -10.53 -8.37
N ILE A 238 -2.13 -10.48 -9.63
CA ILE A 238 -2.51 -9.41 -10.56
C ILE A 238 -4.02 -9.39 -10.80
N SER A 239 -4.67 -10.55 -11.02
CA SER A 239 -6.14 -10.62 -11.18
C SER A 239 -6.84 -10.08 -9.95
N ARG A 240 -6.44 -10.48 -8.74
CA ARG A 240 -7.05 -9.99 -7.49
C ARG A 240 -6.93 -8.48 -7.31
N ILE A 241 -5.83 -7.87 -7.76
CA ILE A 241 -5.64 -6.42 -7.71
C ILE A 241 -6.48 -5.74 -8.80
N ALA A 242 -6.47 -6.26 -10.02
CA ALA A 242 -7.22 -5.74 -11.16
C ALA A 242 -8.75 -5.83 -10.97
N ASP A 243 -9.24 -6.91 -10.35
CA ASP A 243 -10.66 -7.15 -10.10
C ASP A 243 -11.17 -6.32 -8.89
N TYR A 244 -10.26 -5.78 -8.08
CA TYR A 244 -10.58 -4.91 -6.94
C TYR A 244 -10.63 -3.45 -7.39
N GLY A 245 -11.85 -2.90 -7.50
CA GLY A 245 -12.06 -1.48 -7.83
C GLY A 245 -11.79 -1.13 -9.29
N HIS A 246 -12.46 -1.80 -10.23
CA HIS A 246 -12.52 -1.58 -11.69
C HIS A 246 -11.22 -1.11 -12.38
N THR A 247 -10.78 0.13 -12.17
CA THR A 247 -9.64 0.80 -12.84
C THR A 247 -8.52 1.21 -11.88
N SER A 248 -8.82 1.48 -10.61
CA SER A 248 -7.86 1.89 -9.57
C SER A 248 -6.72 0.88 -9.35
N GLY A 249 -7.06 -0.42 -9.43
CA GLY A 249 -6.06 -1.48 -9.36
C GLY A 249 -5.03 -1.41 -10.50
N TRP A 250 -5.47 -1.15 -11.73
CA TRP A 250 -4.58 -1.01 -12.88
C TRP A 250 -3.70 0.24 -12.81
N ASP A 251 -4.26 1.36 -12.37
CA ASP A 251 -3.50 2.61 -12.20
C ASP A 251 -2.43 2.47 -11.10
N THR A 252 -2.73 1.75 -10.01
CA THR A 252 -1.73 1.45 -8.98
C THR A 252 -0.62 0.54 -9.51
N LEU A 253 -0.98 -0.52 -10.25
CA LEU A 253 0.00 -1.41 -10.89
C LEU A 253 0.85 -0.65 -11.92
N PHE A 254 0.28 0.33 -12.61
CA PHE A 254 0.99 1.19 -13.55
C PHE A 254 2.03 2.05 -12.84
N GLY A 255 1.70 2.62 -11.68
CA GLY A 255 2.67 3.29 -10.81
C GLY A 255 3.84 2.40 -10.38
N ILE A 256 3.56 1.15 -10.02
CA ILE A 256 4.60 0.14 -9.71
C ILE A 256 5.51 -0.10 -10.93
N PHE A 257 4.92 -0.26 -12.11
CA PHE A 257 5.65 -0.47 -13.36
C PHE A 257 6.57 0.71 -13.71
N LEU A 258 6.07 1.94 -13.63
CA LEU A 258 6.87 3.15 -13.88
C LEU A 258 8.05 3.26 -12.92
N PHE A 259 7.85 2.97 -11.63
CA PHE A 259 8.93 2.95 -10.65
C PHE A 259 10.01 1.93 -11.03
N LEU A 260 9.62 0.71 -11.42
CA LEU A 260 10.56 -0.34 -11.83
C LEU A 260 11.34 0.03 -13.10
N GLN A 261 10.68 0.65 -14.09
CA GLN A 261 11.37 1.15 -15.30
C GLN A 261 12.41 2.21 -14.97
N LYS A 262 12.05 3.17 -14.12
CA LYS A 262 12.98 4.22 -13.68
C LYS A 262 14.16 3.63 -12.90
N LEU A 263 13.87 2.69 -11.99
CA LEU A 263 14.90 2.01 -11.21
C LEU A 263 15.87 1.24 -12.12
N GLU A 264 15.37 0.49 -13.11
CA GLU A 264 16.20 -0.19 -14.10
C GLU A 264 17.13 0.77 -14.85
N LYS A 265 16.59 1.90 -15.34
CA LYS A 265 17.39 2.92 -16.03
C LYS A 265 18.51 3.48 -15.14
N SER A 266 18.23 3.68 -13.85
CA SER A 266 19.24 4.17 -12.90
C SER A 266 20.32 3.15 -12.51
N LEU A 267 20.10 1.86 -12.81
CA LEU A 267 21.06 0.77 -12.58
C LEU A 267 21.90 0.42 -13.81
N SER A 268 21.59 1.03 -14.96
CA SER A 268 22.23 0.80 -16.26
C SER A 268 23.39 1.77 -16.48
#